data_AF-A0A1I3QFD8-F1
#
_entry.id   AF-A0A1I3QFD8-F1
#
_cell.length_a   1.000
_cell.length_b   1.000
_cell.length_c   1.000
_cell.angle_alpha   90.00
_cell.angle_beta   90.00
_cell.angle_gamma   90.00
#
_symmetry.space_group_name_H-M   'P 1'
#
loop_
_entity.id
_entity.type
_entity.pdbx_description
1 polymer ?
#
loop_
_entity_poly.entity_id
_entity_poly.type
_entity_poly.pdbx_seq_one_letter_code
_entity_poly.pdbx_strand_id
1 'polypeptide(L)'
;MKIAIILGICLLVIVLLVANFTRLVGGISKQHATTNLEAYLKIKYQDEVSYKWLKRFFNSGNMDPNMFTVLLYNTDTPEIEFYCHINLKTILEDNAVTSGNTEQNTINARYLAATKRYDSRQAIKRLFKTECPTITFNTNTIDLILEANLEPDALQELIKRFIVRLNYFYEDLGIYTDIAIVIKTPEHPDGFLEVPLEVFDSKWHSVFFMLSEKASGLKTVETSILKKVNQYLRQSQPNFKIYNAQKIFLDKTTLSRAAWVHYLSDTTIVNGGNTKWQNPLKGVYVTYFDFETHHIYKGDLLTSNYDTLSYDETLVQLKDALQTEGVLAW
;
A
#
# COMPACT_ATOMS: atom_id res chain seq x y z
N MET A 1 54.17 35.09 36.92
CA MET A 1 54.48 33.97 35.99
C MET A 1 53.74 32.68 36.31
N LYS A 2 53.82 32.14 37.55
CA LYS A 2 53.13 30.89 37.94
C LYS A 2 51.59 30.94 37.81
N ILE A 3 50.95 32.06 38.20
CA ILE A 3 49.49 32.24 38.10
C ILE A 3 49.00 32.26 36.64
N ALA A 4 49.75 32.90 35.74
CA ALA A 4 49.39 32.97 34.31
C ALA A 4 49.49 31.60 33.62
N ILE A 5 50.48 30.78 34.00
CA ILE A 5 50.64 29.42 33.48
C ILE A 5 49.50 28.52 33.98
N ILE A 6 49.13 28.63 35.27
CA ILE A 6 48.02 27.87 35.85
C ILE A 6 46.69 28.25 35.18
N LEU A 7 46.43 29.55 34.98
CA LEU A 7 45.24 30.02 34.27
C LEU A 7 45.20 29.52 32.83
N GLY A 8 46.33 29.54 32.11
CA GLY A 8 46.43 29.00 30.76
C GLY A 8 46.13 27.50 30.68
N ILE A 9 46.65 26.70 31.62
CA ILE A 9 46.38 25.26 31.70
C ILE A 9 44.92 24.99 32.06
N CYS A 10 44.33 25.72 33.03
CA CYS A 10 42.92 25.58 33.38
C CYS A 10 42.01 25.93 32.20
N LEU A 11 42.33 26.97 31.42
CA LEU A 11 41.54 27.36 30.25
C LEU A 11 41.65 26.30 29.13
N LEU A 12 42.83 25.72 28.93
CA LEU A 12 43.02 24.61 28.00
C LEU A 12 42.22 23.36 28.41
N VAL A 13 42.23 23.02 29.71
CA VAL A 13 41.44 21.90 30.26
C VAL A 13 39.95 22.16 30.11
N ILE A 14 39.47 23.39 30.34
CA ILE A 14 38.07 23.76 30.11
C ILE A 14 37.70 23.65 28.62
N VAL A 15 38.55 24.12 27.71
CA VAL A 15 38.30 24.00 26.26
C VAL A 15 38.25 22.53 25.82
N LEU A 16 39.15 21.70 26.33
CA LEU A 16 39.16 20.25 26.07
C LEU A 16 37.93 19.55 26.68
N LEU A 17 37.49 19.97 27.86
CA LEU A 17 36.27 19.45 28.48
C LEU A 17 35.02 19.89 27.71
N VAL A 18 34.89 21.16 27.29
CA VAL A 18 33.73 21.66 26.53
C VAL A 18 33.65 21.04 25.14
N ALA A 19 34.79 20.87 24.45
CA ALA A 19 34.85 20.19 23.15
C ALA A 19 34.44 18.71 23.24
N ASN A 20 34.81 18.01 24.32
CA ASN A 20 34.41 16.61 24.52
C ASN A 20 33.01 16.46 25.15
N PHE A 21 32.54 17.42 25.96
CA PHE A 21 31.19 17.41 26.54
C PHE A 21 30.10 17.70 25.51
N THR A 22 30.35 18.58 24.54
CA THR A 22 29.42 18.82 23.41
C THR A 22 29.28 17.59 22.51
N ARG A 23 30.34 16.76 22.42
CA ARG A 23 30.28 15.45 21.75
C ARG A 23 29.42 14.44 22.53
N LEU A 24 29.27 14.58 23.85
CA LEU A 24 28.49 13.68 24.72
C LEU A 24 27.08 14.19 25.07
N VAL A 25 26.83 15.51 25.01
CA VAL A 25 25.59 16.13 25.47
C VAL A 25 25.01 17.02 24.36
N GLY A 26 23.97 16.53 23.67
CA GLY A 26 23.18 17.30 22.72
C GLY A 26 22.99 16.65 21.35
N GLY A 27 21.84 16.95 20.74
CA GLY A 27 21.52 16.60 19.35
C GLY A 27 22.22 17.54 18.36
N ILE A 28 22.77 17.01 17.27
CA ILE A 28 23.42 17.82 16.22
C ILE A 28 22.40 18.71 15.48
N SER A 29 22.83 19.84 14.92
CA SER A 29 21.98 20.69 14.09
C SER A 29 21.65 20.01 12.75
N LYS A 30 20.59 20.46 12.05
CA LYS A 30 20.27 19.94 10.72
C LYS A 30 21.38 20.20 9.70
N GLN A 31 22.04 21.35 9.78
CA GLN A 31 23.15 21.70 8.89
C GLN A 31 24.37 20.79 9.11
N HIS A 32 24.69 20.49 10.37
CA HIS A 32 25.76 19.56 10.68
C HIS A 32 25.41 18.13 10.25
N ALA A 33 24.15 17.71 10.46
CA ALA A 33 23.64 16.43 9.98
C ALA A 33 23.74 16.30 8.45
N THR A 34 23.35 17.35 7.70
CA THR A 34 23.54 17.45 6.25
C THR A 34 25.01 17.25 5.87
N THR A 35 25.91 18.01 6.48
CA THR A 35 27.36 17.96 6.17
C THR A 35 27.92 16.55 6.38
N ASN A 36 27.55 15.91 7.50
CA ASN A 36 28.00 14.56 7.80
C ASN A 36 27.43 13.52 6.83
N LEU A 37 26.17 13.65 6.43
CA LEU A 37 25.55 12.77 5.44
C LEU A 37 26.22 12.92 4.06
N GLU A 38 26.43 14.15 3.60
CA GLU A 38 27.09 14.43 2.32
C GLU A 38 28.51 13.87 2.29
N ALA A 39 29.28 14.09 3.37
CA ALA A 39 30.62 13.53 3.50
C ALA A 39 30.61 12.00 3.48
N TYR A 40 29.68 11.36 4.19
CA TYR A 40 29.53 9.91 4.20
C TYR A 40 29.21 9.37 2.80
N LEU A 41 28.22 9.97 2.11
CA LEU A 41 27.82 9.57 0.77
C LEU A 41 28.98 9.73 -0.22
N LYS A 42 29.74 10.83 -0.13
CA LYS A 42 30.93 11.06 -0.96
C LYS A 42 32.03 10.01 -0.74
N ILE A 43 32.26 9.61 0.51
CA ILE A 43 33.27 8.60 0.85
C ILE A 43 32.85 7.20 0.35
N LYS A 44 31.57 6.83 0.53
CA LYS A 44 31.10 5.46 0.30
C LYS A 44 30.55 5.20 -1.10
N TYR A 45 29.94 6.21 -1.70
CA TYR A 45 29.23 6.11 -2.99
C TYR A 45 29.67 7.17 -4.00
N GLN A 46 30.66 8.01 -3.66
CA GLN A 46 31.10 9.12 -4.50
C GLN A 46 29.93 10.04 -4.88
N ASP A 47 29.45 9.97 -6.13
CA ASP A 47 28.32 10.74 -6.63
C ASP A 47 27.16 9.84 -7.12
N GLU A 48 27.23 8.52 -6.85
CA GLU A 48 26.23 7.53 -7.27
C GLU A 48 24.95 7.59 -6.42
N VAL A 49 25.05 8.00 -5.15
CA VAL A 49 23.91 8.07 -4.23
C VAL A 49 23.76 9.49 -3.70
N SER A 50 22.54 10.02 -3.80
CA SER A 50 22.13 11.30 -3.26
C SER A 50 20.93 11.14 -2.33
N TYR A 51 20.42 12.25 -1.79
CA TYR A 51 19.36 12.20 -0.78
C TYR A 51 18.30 13.29 -0.91
N LYS A 52 17.11 12.99 -0.41
CA LYS A 52 15.97 13.91 -0.25
C LYS A 52 15.39 13.78 1.16
N TRP A 53 14.62 14.78 1.57
CA TRP A 53 13.79 14.75 2.78
C TRP A 53 14.50 14.43 4.10
N LEU A 54 15.69 15.00 4.31
CA LEU A 54 16.39 14.91 5.60
C LEU A 54 15.58 15.60 6.71
N LYS A 55 15.02 14.80 7.62
CA LYS A 55 14.17 15.25 8.75
C LYS A 55 14.59 14.55 10.03
N ARG A 56 14.57 15.28 11.15
CA ARG A 56 14.84 14.66 12.46
C ARG A 56 13.77 13.62 12.75
N PHE A 57 14.20 12.44 13.18
CA PHE A 57 13.34 11.35 13.56
C PHE A 57 13.42 11.18 15.08
N PHE A 58 12.28 11.31 15.75
CA PHE A 58 12.18 11.09 17.18
C PHE A 58 11.09 10.04 17.42
N ASN A 59 11.44 8.93 18.06
CA ASN A 59 10.47 7.96 18.55
C ASN A 59 10.75 7.68 20.04
N SER A 60 9.71 7.25 20.76
CA SER A 60 9.78 6.93 22.18
C SER A 60 10.75 5.78 22.50
N GLY A 61 11.06 4.93 21.51
CA GLY A 61 11.94 3.77 21.68
C GLY A 61 13.44 4.05 21.58
N ASN A 62 13.88 5.01 20.76
CA ASN A 62 15.31 5.31 20.56
C ASN A 62 15.75 6.52 21.39
N MET A 63 14.88 7.52 21.60
CA MET A 63 15.17 8.78 22.31
C MET A 63 16.45 9.52 21.85
N ASP A 64 17.08 9.10 20.75
CA ASP A 64 18.32 9.67 20.24
C ASP A 64 18.02 10.94 19.42
N PRO A 65 18.45 12.13 19.90
CA PRO A 65 18.18 13.39 19.23
C PRO A 65 18.98 13.57 17.93
N ASN A 66 19.87 12.64 17.59
CA ASN A 66 20.72 12.64 16.40
C ASN A 66 20.21 11.72 15.28
N MET A 67 19.05 11.10 15.48
CA MET A 67 18.42 10.27 14.46
C MET A 67 17.71 11.12 13.42
N PHE A 68 17.92 10.79 12.16
CA PHE A 68 17.24 11.42 11.04
C PHE A 68 16.64 10.39 10.11
N THR A 69 15.42 10.66 9.65
CA THR A 69 14.85 10.01 8.47
C THR A 69 15.39 10.69 7.22
N VAL A 70 15.84 9.88 6.27
CA VAL A 70 16.29 10.34 4.96
C VAL A 70 15.81 9.37 3.88
N LEU A 71 15.49 9.90 2.70
CA LEU A 71 15.30 9.11 1.48
C LEU A 71 16.60 9.18 0.69
N LEU A 72 17.26 8.04 0.50
CA LEU A 72 18.44 7.92 -0.35
C LEU A 72 18.02 7.39 -1.72
N TYR A 73 18.69 7.84 -2.79
CA TYR A 73 18.40 7.42 -4.15
C TYR A 73 19.65 7.38 -5.03
N ASN A 74 19.68 6.49 -6.02
CA ASN A 74 20.72 6.48 -7.05
C ASN A 74 20.56 7.68 -8.00
N THR A 75 21.65 8.38 -8.31
CA THR A 75 21.63 9.63 -9.09
C THR A 75 21.29 9.40 -10.57
N ASP A 76 21.82 8.34 -11.17
CA ASP A 76 21.57 7.98 -12.57
C ASP A 76 20.20 7.30 -12.76
N THR A 77 19.73 6.58 -11.74
CA THR A 77 18.45 5.86 -11.71
C THR A 77 17.66 6.19 -10.45
N PRO A 78 16.98 7.35 -10.38
CA PRO A 78 16.29 7.81 -9.17
C PRO A 78 15.19 6.88 -8.64
N GLU A 79 14.70 5.93 -9.45
CA GLU A 79 13.76 4.88 -9.04
C GLU A 79 14.37 3.86 -8.05
N ILE A 80 15.70 3.77 -8.00
CA ILE A 80 16.43 3.02 -6.97
C ILE A 80 16.50 3.93 -5.73
N GLU A 81 15.46 3.88 -4.91
CA GLU A 81 15.36 4.68 -3.68
C GLU A 81 14.92 3.87 -2.45
N PHE A 82 15.35 4.33 -1.27
CA PHE A 82 15.03 3.66 -0.01
C PHE A 82 15.12 4.62 1.18
N TYR A 83 14.21 4.45 2.15
CA TYR A 83 14.24 5.19 3.39
C TYR A 83 15.20 4.58 4.41
N CYS A 84 15.82 5.47 5.18
CA CYS A 84 16.74 5.13 6.24
C CYS A 84 16.49 6.01 7.48
N HIS A 85 16.64 5.41 8.65
CA HIS A 85 16.74 6.11 9.92
C HIS A 85 18.16 5.95 10.44
N ILE A 86 18.93 7.04 10.46
CA ILE A 86 20.39 7.02 10.68
C ILE A 86 20.79 8.02 11.74
N ASN A 87 21.74 7.63 12.60
CA ASN A 87 22.40 8.57 13.51
C ASN A 87 23.46 9.35 12.73
N LEU A 88 23.18 10.62 12.44
CA LEU A 88 24.07 11.45 11.64
C LEU A 88 25.22 12.08 12.45
N LYS A 89 25.25 11.88 13.77
CA LYS A 89 26.38 12.29 14.61
C LYS A 89 27.54 11.32 14.51
N THR A 90 27.26 10.02 14.38
CA THR A 90 28.27 8.95 14.36
C THR A 90 28.45 8.30 12.98
N ILE A 91 27.71 8.73 11.96
CA ILE A 91 27.73 8.13 10.61
C ILE A 91 29.11 8.04 9.96
N LEU A 92 30.04 8.94 10.31
CA LEU A 92 31.42 8.94 9.78
C LEU A 92 32.38 8.03 10.55
N GLU A 93 31.99 7.59 11.75
CA GLU A 93 32.82 6.82 12.67
C GLU A 93 32.49 5.31 12.61
N ASP A 94 31.29 4.95 12.16
CA ASP A 94 30.79 3.57 12.07
C ASP A 94 30.49 3.11 10.63
N ASN A 95 30.42 1.79 10.41
CA ASN A 95 29.70 1.22 9.26
C ASN A 95 28.21 1.53 9.43
N ALA A 96 27.80 2.74 9.05
CA ALA A 96 26.48 3.33 9.29
C ALA A 96 25.34 2.30 9.32
N VAL A 97 24.90 1.97 10.53
CA VAL A 97 23.79 1.06 10.79
C VAL A 97 22.52 1.90 10.85
N THR A 98 21.49 1.46 10.14
CA THR A 98 20.15 2.04 10.25
C THR A 98 19.46 1.49 11.49
N SER A 99 18.56 2.24 12.12
CA SER A 99 17.91 1.76 13.36
C SER A 99 17.18 0.42 13.14
N GLY A 100 17.57 -0.60 13.90
CA GLY A 100 17.05 -1.97 13.84
C GLY A 100 18.19 -2.98 14.07
N ASN A 101 18.16 -3.75 15.16
CA ASN A 101 19.27 -4.56 15.69
C ASN A 101 19.63 -5.83 14.87
N THR A 102 19.92 -5.72 13.57
CA THR A 102 20.47 -6.83 12.78
C THR A 102 21.50 -6.35 11.76
N GLU A 103 22.53 -7.15 11.49
CA GLU A 103 23.63 -6.86 10.54
C GLU A 103 23.16 -6.57 9.10
N GLN A 104 21.92 -6.96 8.76
CA GLN A 104 21.25 -6.66 7.48
C GLN A 104 20.79 -5.20 7.34
N ASN A 105 20.95 -4.35 8.36
CA ASN A 105 20.46 -2.97 8.38
C ASN A 105 21.49 -1.89 8.02
N THR A 106 22.59 -2.19 7.33
CA THR A 106 23.50 -1.13 6.83
C THR A 106 22.88 -0.34 5.67
N ILE A 107 23.32 0.90 5.44
CA ILE A 107 22.90 1.70 4.27
C ILE A 107 23.22 0.95 2.96
N ASN A 108 24.38 0.29 2.86
CA ASN A 108 24.77 -0.44 1.67
C ASN A 108 23.89 -1.68 1.42
N ALA A 109 23.54 -2.43 2.45
CA ALA A 109 22.61 -3.56 2.31
C ALA A 109 21.24 -3.11 1.80
N ARG A 110 20.73 -1.97 2.30
CA ARG A 110 19.47 -1.37 1.81
C ARG A 110 19.59 -0.89 0.36
N TYR A 111 20.73 -0.31 -0.02
CA TYR A 111 21.00 0.11 -1.41
C TYR A 111 21.01 -1.08 -2.38
N LEU A 112 21.73 -2.16 -2.03
CA LEU A 112 21.76 -3.38 -2.84
C LEU A 112 20.37 -4.03 -2.94
N ALA A 113 19.59 -4.04 -1.85
CA ALA A 113 18.21 -4.53 -1.87
C ALA A 113 17.30 -3.67 -2.76
N ALA A 114 17.43 -2.33 -2.72
CA ALA A 114 16.69 -1.43 -3.59
C ALA A 114 17.05 -1.62 -5.07
N THR A 115 18.34 -1.86 -5.36
CA THR A 115 18.83 -2.17 -6.71
C THR A 115 18.25 -3.49 -7.20
N LYS A 116 18.30 -4.55 -6.39
CA LYS A 116 17.71 -5.86 -6.73
C LYS A 116 16.21 -5.78 -7.00
N ARG A 117 15.49 -5.00 -6.19
CA ARG A 117 14.06 -4.72 -6.38
C ARG A 117 13.81 -4.01 -7.71
N TYR A 118 14.60 -2.98 -8.03
CA TYR A 118 14.51 -2.26 -9.29
C TYR A 118 14.76 -3.21 -10.48
N ASP A 119 15.83 -3.98 -10.46
CA ASP A 119 16.18 -4.92 -11.53
C ASP A 119 15.09 -5.96 -11.76
N SER A 120 14.49 -6.47 -10.69
CA SER A 120 13.36 -7.41 -10.74
C SER A 120 12.13 -6.77 -11.39
N ARG A 121 11.80 -5.52 -11.01
CA ARG A 121 10.72 -4.76 -11.67
C ARG A 121 11.01 -4.56 -13.15
N GLN A 122 12.23 -4.21 -13.53
CA GLN A 122 12.61 -4.06 -14.94
C GLN A 122 12.61 -5.39 -15.70
N ALA A 123 12.94 -6.51 -15.05
CA ALA A 123 12.84 -7.84 -15.64
C ALA A 123 11.38 -8.21 -15.94
N ILE A 124 10.47 -7.98 -14.99
CA ILE A 124 9.03 -8.15 -15.20
C ILE A 124 8.54 -7.26 -16.35
N LYS A 125 8.86 -5.96 -16.33
CA LYS A 125 8.51 -5.02 -17.42
C LYS A 125 8.94 -5.53 -18.80
N ARG A 126 10.16 -6.05 -18.92
CA ARG A 126 10.68 -6.60 -20.18
C ARG A 126 9.92 -7.83 -20.65
N LEU A 127 9.53 -8.72 -19.74
CA LEU A 127 8.82 -9.96 -20.08
C LEU A 127 7.43 -9.70 -20.66
N PHE A 128 6.76 -8.62 -20.25
CA PHE A 128 5.38 -8.31 -20.66
C PHE A 128 5.28 -7.13 -21.63
N LYS A 129 6.40 -6.57 -22.10
CA LYS A 129 6.43 -5.33 -22.92
C LYS A 129 5.53 -5.37 -24.14
N THR A 130 5.32 -6.53 -24.75
CA THR A 130 4.47 -6.71 -25.94
C THR A 130 2.98 -6.69 -25.63
N GLU A 131 2.59 -7.18 -24.46
CA GLU A 131 1.17 -7.31 -24.07
C GLU A 131 0.73 -6.14 -23.18
N CYS A 132 1.66 -5.62 -22.39
CA CYS A 132 1.47 -4.50 -21.48
C CYS A 132 2.73 -3.62 -21.53
N PRO A 133 2.78 -2.66 -22.47
CA PRO A 133 3.98 -1.85 -22.69
C PRO A 133 4.29 -0.91 -21.53
N THR A 134 3.29 -0.56 -20.71
CA THR A 134 3.47 0.25 -19.52
C THR A 134 2.99 -0.47 -18.27
N ILE A 135 3.91 -0.70 -17.34
CA ILE A 135 3.65 -1.30 -16.03
C ILE A 135 4.18 -0.36 -14.96
N THR A 136 3.33 0.00 -14.00
CA THR A 136 3.67 0.92 -12.92
C THR A 136 3.55 0.23 -11.57
N PHE A 137 4.65 0.15 -10.82
CA PHE A 137 4.66 -0.37 -9.46
C PHE A 137 4.42 0.79 -8.48
N ASN A 138 3.23 0.83 -7.87
CA ASN A 138 2.88 1.77 -6.81
C ASN A 138 3.08 1.12 -5.43
N THR A 139 2.75 1.84 -4.35
CA THR A 139 2.90 1.35 -2.98
C THR A 139 2.06 0.10 -2.72
N ASN A 140 0.78 0.12 -3.12
CA ASN A 140 -0.17 -0.97 -2.85
C ASN A 140 -0.81 -1.54 -4.13
N THR A 141 -0.46 -1.01 -5.31
CA THR A 141 -1.00 -1.48 -6.58
C THR A 141 0.11 -1.69 -7.61
N ILE A 142 -0.15 -2.57 -8.57
CA ILE A 142 0.62 -2.69 -9.80
C ILE A 142 -0.33 -2.42 -10.95
N ASP A 143 -0.12 -1.31 -11.65
CA ASP A 143 -0.96 -0.93 -12.76
C ASP A 143 -0.41 -1.58 -14.04
N LEU A 144 -1.26 -2.34 -14.73
CA LEU A 144 -1.01 -2.88 -16.07
C LEU A 144 -1.82 -2.06 -17.07
N ILE A 145 -1.13 -1.28 -17.90
CA ILE A 145 -1.77 -0.42 -18.90
C ILE A 145 -1.72 -1.12 -20.26
N LEU A 146 -2.89 -1.46 -20.78
CA LEU A 146 -3.08 -2.14 -22.05
C LEU A 146 -3.34 -1.11 -23.15
N GLU A 147 -2.83 -1.36 -24.36
CA GLU A 147 -3.07 -0.50 -25.53
C GLU A 147 -4.43 -0.75 -26.20
N ALA A 148 -5.06 -1.89 -25.89
CA ALA A 148 -6.37 -2.29 -26.36
C ALA A 148 -7.08 -3.12 -25.28
N ASN A 149 -8.41 -3.19 -25.37
CA ASN A 149 -9.16 -4.17 -24.59
C ASN A 149 -8.78 -5.58 -25.03
N LEU A 150 -8.61 -6.48 -24.06
CA LEU A 150 -8.39 -7.89 -24.31
C LEU A 150 -9.69 -8.66 -24.10
N GLU A 151 -9.90 -9.70 -24.91
CA GLU A 151 -10.95 -10.68 -24.64
C GLU A 151 -10.75 -11.31 -23.25
N PRO A 152 -11.84 -11.69 -22.56
CA PRO A 152 -11.78 -12.18 -21.18
C PRO A 152 -10.75 -13.28 -20.92
N ASP A 153 -10.69 -14.30 -21.78
CA ASP A 153 -9.74 -15.42 -21.65
C ASP A 153 -8.28 -14.96 -21.78
N ALA A 154 -8.01 -14.04 -22.70
CA ALA A 154 -6.68 -13.49 -22.90
C ALA A 154 -6.24 -12.62 -21.71
N LEU A 155 -7.16 -11.83 -21.14
CA LEU A 155 -6.88 -11.04 -19.95
C LEU A 155 -6.60 -11.92 -18.73
N GLN A 156 -7.40 -12.98 -18.53
CA GLN A 156 -7.19 -13.93 -17.45
C GLN A 156 -5.83 -14.63 -17.56
N GLU A 157 -5.44 -15.10 -18.75
CA GLU A 157 -4.15 -15.75 -18.96
C GLU A 157 -2.98 -14.76 -18.81
N LEU A 158 -3.14 -13.50 -19.21
CA LEU A 158 -2.16 -12.44 -18.93
C LEU A 158 -1.97 -12.26 -17.42
N ILE A 159 -3.05 -12.08 -16.66
CA ILE A 159 -3.00 -11.88 -15.20
C ILE A 159 -2.37 -13.09 -14.51
N LYS A 160 -2.74 -14.31 -14.90
CA LYS A 160 -2.17 -15.54 -14.35
C LYS A 160 -0.67 -15.62 -14.58
N ARG A 161 -0.21 -15.41 -15.82
CA ARG A 161 1.24 -15.41 -16.13
C ARG A 161 1.96 -14.28 -15.40
N PHE A 162 1.32 -13.12 -15.25
CA PHE A 162 1.87 -11.98 -14.51
C PHE A 162 2.09 -12.34 -13.04
N ILE A 163 1.09 -12.91 -12.37
CA ILE A 163 1.20 -13.36 -10.96
C ILE A 163 2.29 -14.43 -10.79
N VAL A 164 2.40 -15.39 -11.73
CA VAL A 164 3.48 -16.40 -11.70
C VAL A 164 4.86 -15.73 -11.74
N ARG A 165 5.04 -14.72 -12.60
CA ARG A 165 6.31 -13.98 -12.68
C ARG A 165 6.54 -13.07 -11.49
N LEU A 166 5.49 -12.47 -10.94
CA LEU A 166 5.57 -11.68 -9.72
C LEU A 166 6.08 -12.54 -8.55
N ASN A 167 5.50 -13.72 -8.37
CA ASN A 167 5.90 -14.68 -7.34
C ASN A 167 7.31 -15.26 -7.55
N TYR A 168 7.78 -15.36 -8.80
CA TYR A 168 9.16 -15.76 -9.07
C TYR A 168 10.17 -14.75 -8.48
N PHE A 169 9.83 -13.47 -8.46
CA PHE A 169 10.65 -12.39 -7.90
C PHE A 169 10.23 -11.97 -6.48
N TYR A 170 9.43 -12.77 -5.76
CA TYR A 170 8.80 -12.37 -4.49
C TYR A 170 9.78 -11.77 -3.47
N GLU A 171 10.85 -12.52 -3.14
CA GLU A 171 11.88 -12.08 -2.18
C GLU A 171 12.61 -10.82 -2.63
N ASP A 172 12.88 -10.71 -3.94
CA ASP A 172 13.65 -9.60 -4.51
C ASP A 172 12.83 -8.32 -4.57
N LEU A 173 11.52 -8.45 -4.80
CA LEU A 173 10.58 -7.34 -4.75
C LEU A 173 10.44 -6.82 -3.31
N GLY A 174 10.56 -7.69 -2.31
CA GLY A 174 10.54 -7.32 -0.89
C GLY A 174 9.28 -6.57 -0.50
N ILE A 175 8.14 -7.00 -1.06
CA ILE A 175 6.79 -6.55 -0.71
C ILE A 175 6.14 -7.78 -0.05
N TYR A 176 5.79 -7.68 1.23
CA TYR A 176 5.31 -8.82 2.02
C TYR A 176 3.87 -8.61 2.52
N THR A 177 3.15 -7.71 1.86
CA THR A 177 1.79 -7.33 2.19
C THR A 177 0.88 -7.56 0.98
N ASP A 178 -0.41 -7.52 1.23
CA ASP A 178 -1.42 -7.56 0.19
C ASP A 178 -1.28 -6.34 -0.74
N ILE A 179 -1.50 -6.57 -2.02
CA ILE A 179 -1.48 -5.57 -3.08
C ILE A 179 -2.60 -5.87 -4.08
N ALA A 180 -2.85 -4.98 -5.02
CA ALA A 180 -3.77 -5.24 -6.12
C ALA A 180 -3.11 -5.05 -7.49
N ILE A 181 -3.47 -5.88 -8.47
CA ILE A 181 -3.20 -5.59 -9.88
C ILE A 181 -4.36 -4.75 -10.41
N VAL A 182 -4.07 -3.61 -11.01
CA VAL A 182 -5.09 -2.75 -11.64
C VAL A 182 -4.89 -2.77 -13.14
N ILE A 183 -5.88 -3.26 -13.87
CA ILE A 183 -5.90 -3.26 -15.34
C ILE A 183 -6.48 -1.93 -15.81
N LYS A 184 -5.72 -1.22 -16.65
CA LYS A 184 -6.15 0.01 -17.32
C LYS A 184 -6.21 -0.25 -18.81
N THR A 185 -7.25 0.27 -19.46
CA THR A 185 -7.46 0.15 -20.90
C THR A 185 -7.74 1.52 -21.51
N PRO A 186 -7.74 1.67 -22.84
CA PRO A 186 -8.08 2.95 -23.47
C PRO A 186 -9.47 3.48 -23.09
N GLU A 187 -10.44 2.59 -22.86
CA GLU A 187 -11.81 2.95 -22.46
C GLU A 187 -11.91 3.28 -20.96
N HIS A 188 -10.99 2.73 -20.16
CA HIS A 188 -10.95 2.87 -18.71
C HIS A 188 -9.53 3.24 -18.24
N PRO A 189 -9.05 4.46 -18.58
CA PRO A 189 -7.66 4.86 -18.34
C PRO A 189 -7.30 4.95 -16.85
N ASP A 190 -8.30 5.20 -15.99
CA ASP A 190 -8.10 5.31 -14.54
C ASP A 190 -8.20 3.96 -13.80
N GLY A 191 -8.71 2.92 -14.48
CA GLY A 191 -8.85 1.55 -13.97
C GLY A 191 -10.15 0.90 -14.44
N PHE A 192 -10.06 -0.31 -15.00
CA PHE A 192 -11.20 -1.15 -15.37
C PHE A 192 -11.42 -2.26 -14.34
N LEU A 193 -10.41 -3.11 -14.18
CA LEU A 193 -10.44 -4.30 -13.34
C LEU A 193 -9.40 -4.16 -12.24
N GLU A 194 -9.76 -4.56 -11.03
CA GLU A 194 -8.86 -4.70 -9.89
C GLU A 194 -8.82 -6.17 -9.46
N VAL A 195 -7.63 -6.71 -9.28
CA VAL A 195 -7.38 -8.08 -8.82
C VAL A 195 -6.60 -8.03 -7.52
N PRO A 196 -7.28 -8.14 -6.37
CA PRO A 196 -6.61 -8.24 -5.08
C PRO A 196 -5.74 -9.49 -5.00
N LEU A 197 -4.54 -9.31 -4.48
CA LEU A 197 -3.54 -10.34 -4.24
C LEU A 197 -3.26 -10.41 -2.74
N GLU A 198 -3.65 -11.52 -2.13
CA GLU A 198 -3.40 -11.79 -0.71
C GLU A 198 -2.11 -12.57 -0.53
N VAL A 199 -1.36 -12.26 0.53
CA VAL A 199 -0.16 -13.01 0.88
C VAL A 199 -0.53 -14.25 1.70
N PHE A 200 -0.24 -15.41 1.15
CA PHE A 200 -0.36 -16.70 1.82
C PHE A 200 0.86 -17.55 1.49
N ASP A 201 1.43 -18.23 2.48
CA ASP A 201 2.66 -19.05 2.33
C ASP A 201 3.79 -18.34 1.56
N SER A 202 4.04 -17.08 1.93
CA SER A 202 5.05 -16.20 1.32
C SER A 202 4.92 -16.02 -0.20
N LYS A 203 3.69 -16.05 -0.72
CA LYS A 203 3.38 -15.77 -2.12
C LYS A 203 2.07 -15.01 -2.25
N TRP A 204 1.91 -14.31 -3.36
CA TRP A 204 0.66 -13.67 -3.74
C TRP A 204 -0.28 -14.63 -4.43
N HIS A 205 -1.54 -14.63 -3.98
CA HIS A 205 -2.62 -15.40 -4.56
C HIS A 205 -3.76 -14.46 -4.95
N SER A 206 -4.23 -14.56 -6.20
CA SER A 206 -5.43 -13.83 -6.64
C SER A 206 -6.67 -14.44 -6.01
N VAL A 207 -7.56 -13.59 -5.51
CA VAL A 207 -8.76 -14.05 -4.81
C VAL A 207 -9.98 -13.98 -5.74
N PHE A 208 -10.27 -12.80 -6.29
CA PHE A 208 -11.41 -12.54 -7.18
C PHE A 208 -11.13 -11.35 -8.09
N PHE A 209 -12.01 -11.13 -9.08
CA PHE A 209 -11.98 -9.95 -9.93
C PHE A 209 -12.97 -8.93 -9.37
N MET A 210 -12.54 -7.68 -9.29
CA MET A 210 -13.38 -6.55 -8.88
C MET A 210 -13.47 -5.52 -10.00
N LEU A 211 -14.66 -4.97 -10.21
CA LEU A 211 -14.77 -3.79 -11.05
C LEU A 211 -14.13 -2.62 -10.30
N SER A 212 -13.23 -1.89 -10.97
CA SER A 212 -12.58 -0.74 -10.36
C SER A 212 -13.60 0.36 -10.07
N GLU A 213 -13.52 0.99 -8.90
CA GLU A 213 -14.33 2.18 -8.58
C GLU A 213 -14.05 3.36 -9.52
N LYS A 214 -12.95 3.30 -10.29
CA LYS A 214 -12.55 4.28 -11.29
C LYS A 214 -12.98 3.92 -12.71
N ALA A 215 -13.72 2.82 -12.91
CA ALA A 215 -14.18 2.42 -14.23
C ALA A 215 -15.09 3.49 -14.84
N SER A 216 -14.71 3.97 -16.03
CA SER A 216 -15.52 4.90 -16.84
C SER A 216 -16.97 4.42 -16.94
N GLY A 217 -17.93 5.28 -16.60
CA GLY A 217 -19.37 4.96 -16.65
C GLY A 217 -19.95 4.38 -15.36
N LEU A 218 -19.14 3.94 -14.39
CA LEU A 218 -19.63 3.32 -13.15
C LEU A 218 -20.60 4.21 -12.37
N LYS A 219 -20.33 5.51 -12.30
CA LYS A 219 -21.17 6.49 -11.59
C LYS A 219 -22.62 6.55 -12.11
N THR A 220 -22.82 6.28 -13.40
CA THR A 220 -24.15 6.23 -14.02
C THR A 220 -24.92 5.01 -13.51
N VAL A 221 -24.26 3.86 -13.43
CA VAL A 221 -24.84 2.62 -12.91
C VAL A 221 -25.10 2.75 -11.40
N GLU A 222 -24.13 3.27 -10.66
CA GLU A 222 -24.20 3.51 -9.22
C GLU A 222 -25.47 4.28 -8.84
N THR A 223 -25.74 5.39 -9.53
CA THR A 223 -26.93 6.22 -9.26
C THR A 223 -28.22 5.42 -9.42
N SER A 224 -28.29 4.57 -10.45
CA SER A 224 -29.46 3.72 -10.74
C SER A 224 -29.62 2.61 -9.70
N ILE A 225 -28.52 1.98 -9.29
CA ILE A 225 -28.49 0.96 -8.24
C ILE A 225 -28.94 1.57 -6.92
N LEU A 226 -28.31 2.66 -6.47
CA LEU A 226 -28.64 3.32 -5.20
C LEU A 226 -30.10 3.76 -5.15
N LYS A 227 -30.68 4.23 -6.26
CA LYS A 227 -32.11 4.56 -6.33
C LYS A 227 -32.98 3.32 -6.10
N LYS A 228 -32.68 2.20 -6.78
CA LYS A 228 -33.45 0.94 -6.63
C LYS A 228 -33.32 0.36 -5.22
N VAL A 229 -32.09 0.29 -4.69
CA VAL A 229 -31.85 -0.24 -3.33
C VAL A 229 -32.57 0.62 -2.29
N ASN A 230 -32.44 1.95 -2.34
CA ASN A 230 -33.15 2.81 -1.40
C ASN A 230 -34.68 2.70 -1.51
N GLN A 231 -35.23 2.49 -2.71
CA GLN A 231 -36.65 2.23 -2.89
C GLN A 231 -37.06 0.92 -2.22
N TYR A 232 -36.30 -0.16 -2.43
CA TYR A 232 -36.52 -1.44 -1.76
C TYR A 232 -36.46 -1.31 -0.23
N LEU A 233 -35.42 -0.66 0.30
CA LEU A 233 -35.27 -0.49 1.75
C LEU A 233 -36.45 0.28 2.34
N ARG A 234 -36.90 1.37 1.71
CA ARG A 234 -38.09 2.11 2.19
C ARG A 234 -39.37 1.28 2.19
N GLN A 235 -39.53 0.37 1.24
CA GLN A 235 -40.75 -0.41 1.07
C GLN A 235 -40.78 -1.68 1.91
N SER A 236 -39.64 -2.39 2.00
CA SER A 236 -39.57 -3.75 2.55
C SER A 236 -38.70 -3.87 3.79
N GLN A 237 -37.76 -2.94 4.01
CA GLN A 237 -36.76 -3.00 5.08
C GLN A 237 -36.50 -1.60 5.67
N PRO A 238 -37.51 -0.88 6.18
CA PRO A 238 -37.43 0.56 6.46
C PRO A 238 -36.46 0.92 7.58
N ASN A 239 -36.11 -0.04 8.42
CA ASN A 239 -35.12 0.14 9.49
C ASN A 239 -33.68 0.15 8.96
N PHE A 240 -33.45 -0.22 7.71
CA PHE A 240 -32.13 -0.30 7.12
C PHE A 240 -31.78 0.91 6.26
N LYS A 241 -30.49 1.28 6.27
CA LYS A 241 -29.88 2.20 5.31
C LYS A 241 -28.58 1.62 4.76
N ILE A 242 -28.20 2.04 3.57
CA ILE A 242 -26.90 1.68 2.98
C ILE A 242 -25.77 2.25 3.84
N TYR A 243 -24.77 1.43 4.14
CA TYR A 243 -23.50 1.81 4.75
C TYR A 243 -22.48 2.16 3.66
N ASN A 244 -21.52 3.04 3.97
CA ASN A 244 -20.59 3.56 2.96
C ASN A 244 -19.57 2.51 2.44
N ALA A 245 -19.35 1.41 3.15
CA ALA A 245 -18.49 0.35 2.63
C ALA A 245 -19.21 -0.47 1.56
N GLN A 246 -18.50 -0.78 0.47
CA GLN A 246 -19.03 -1.55 -0.65
C GLN A 246 -17.93 -2.36 -1.34
N LYS A 247 -18.35 -3.37 -2.10
CA LYS A 247 -17.49 -4.16 -2.98
C LYS A 247 -18.23 -4.46 -4.28
N ILE A 248 -17.55 -4.40 -5.41
CA ILE A 248 -18.12 -4.71 -6.72
C ILE A 248 -17.36 -5.88 -7.32
N PHE A 249 -17.94 -7.07 -7.26
CA PHE A 249 -17.36 -8.28 -7.83
C PHE A 249 -17.67 -8.33 -9.32
N LEU A 250 -16.68 -8.73 -10.13
CA LEU A 250 -16.81 -8.83 -11.58
C LEU A 250 -16.68 -10.30 -12.00
N ASP A 251 -17.57 -10.74 -12.89
CA ASP A 251 -17.48 -12.04 -13.54
C ASP A 251 -16.21 -12.14 -14.38
N LYS A 252 -15.37 -13.12 -14.07
CA LYS A 252 -14.12 -13.38 -14.80
C LYS A 252 -14.39 -13.77 -16.26
N THR A 253 -15.52 -14.41 -16.53
CA THR A 253 -15.85 -15.00 -17.85
C THR A 253 -16.32 -13.95 -18.84
N THR A 254 -17.24 -13.08 -18.43
CA THR A 254 -17.82 -12.06 -19.31
C THR A 254 -17.17 -10.70 -19.16
N LEU A 255 -16.58 -10.39 -18.00
CA LEU A 255 -16.08 -9.05 -17.63
C LEU A 255 -17.10 -7.90 -17.76
N SER A 256 -18.36 -8.21 -18.07
CA SER A 256 -19.47 -7.25 -18.12
C SER A 256 -20.43 -7.44 -16.94
N ARG A 257 -20.63 -8.69 -16.48
CA ARG A 257 -21.54 -8.97 -15.36
C ARG A 257 -20.86 -8.72 -14.03
N ALA A 258 -21.55 -7.99 -13.16
CA ALA A 258 -21.03 -7.63 -11.85
C ALA A 258 -22.09 -7.74 -10.75
N ALA A 259 -21.60 -7.85 -9.52
CA ALA A 259 -22.40 -7.85 -8.31
C ALA A 259 -21.91 -6.76 -7.35
N TRP A 260 -22.78 -5.79 -7.08
CA TRP A 260 -22.55 -4.73 -6.11
C TRP A 260 -23.06 -5.18 -4.74
N VAL A 261 -22.14 -5.34 -3.80
CA VAL A 261 -22.44 -5.71 -2.42
C VAL A 261 -22.54 -4.46 -1.58
N HIS A 262 -23.74 -4.22 -1.04
CA HIS A 262 -24.04 -3.15 -0.10
C HIS A 262 -24.17 -3.71 1.31
N TYR A 263 -23.36 -3.20 2.23
CA TYR A 263 -23.59 -3.42 3.66
C TYR A 263 -24.69 -2.48 4.14
N LEU A 264 -25.55 -2.96 5.03
CA LEU A 264 -26.70 -2.21 5.54
C LEU A 264 -26.56 -1.98 7.05
N SER A 265 -26.74 -0.74 7.46
CA SER A 265 -26.83 -0.34 8.86
C SER A 265 -28.29 -0.31 9.33
N ASP A 266 -28.56 -0.88 10.49
CA ASP A 266 -29.82 -0.72 11.21
C ASP A 266 -29.87 0.67 11.86
N THR A 267 -30.86 1.45 11.46
CA THR A 267 -31.09 2.83 11.89
C THR A 267 -31.72 2.94 13.27
N THR A 268 -32.24 1.84 13.82
CA THR A 268 -32.79 1.78 15.19
C THR A 268 -31.70 1.69 16.25
N ILE A 269 -30.48 1.32 15.86
CA ILE A 269 -29.33 1.23 16.76
C ILE A 269 -28.72 2.62 16.99
N VAL A 270 -28.80 3.07 18.24
CA VAL A 270 -28.22 4.33 18.69
C VAL A 270 -27.00 4.04 19.56
N ASN A 271 -25.81 4.14 18.96
CA ASN A 271 -24.55 4.07 19.68
C ASN A 271 -24.18 5.47 20.19
N GLY A 272 -24.56 5.75 21.44
CA GLY A 272 -24.21 6.99 22.14
C GLY A 272 -24.56 6.91 23.63
N GLY A 273 -23.81 7.63 24.47
CA GLY A 273 -24.00 7.66 25.93
C GLY A 273 -23.34 6.49 26.68
N ASN A 274 -23.93 6.09 27.81
CA ASN A 274 -23.40 5.05 28.72
C ASN A 274 -23.90 3.62 28.41
N THR A 275 -24.55 3.40 27.27
CA THR A 275 -25.04 2.07 26.88
C THR A 275 -23.93 1.22 26.27
N LYS A 276 -24.07 -0.11 26.39
CA LYS A 276 -23.16 -1.06 25.74
C LYS A 276 -23.27 -0.87 24.22
N TRP A 277 -22.13 -0.65 23.58
CA TRP A 277 -22.05 -0.54 22.13
C TRP A 277 -22.65 -1.76 21.42
N GLN A 278 -23.37 -1.52 20.34
CA GLN A 278 -23.98 -2.55 19.49
C GLN A 278 -23.53 -2.35 18.05
N ASN A 279 -23.26 -3.43 17.33
CA ASN A 279 -22.86 -3.33 15.92
C ASN A 279 -24.07 -2.88 15.07
N PRO A 280 -24.01 -1.70 14.40
CA PRO A 280 -25.11 -1.25 13.56
C PRO A 280 -25.16 -1.97 12.21
N LEU A 281 -24.08 -2.63 11.77
CA LEU A 281 -24.05 -3.35 10.49
C LEU A 281 -24.76 -4.69 10.62
N LYS A 282 -26.02 -4.76 10.17
CA LYS A 282 -26.86 -5.97 10.30
C LYS A 282 -27.23 -6.60 8.97
N GLY A 283 -27.12 -5.92 7.83
CA GLY A 283 -27.60 -6.47 6.57
C GLY A 283 -26.57 -6.51 5.46
N VAL A 284 -26.78 -7.40 4.49
CA VAL A 284 -26.05 -7.45 3.22
C VAL A 284 -27.07 -7.55 2.09
N TYR A 285 -27.04 -6.59 1.17
CA TYR A 285 -27.86 -6.57 -0.03
C TYR A 285 -26.95 -6.61 -1.25
N VAL A 286 -27.29 -7.44 -2.24
CA VAL A 286 -26.48 -7.59 -3.45
C VAL A 286 -27.32 -7.21 -4.66
N THR A 287 -26.78 -6.34 -5.51
CA THR A 287 -27.36 -5.94 -6.78
C THR A 287 -26.55 -6.52 -7.93
N TYR A 288 -27.20 -7.26 -8.83
CA TYR A 288 -26.57 -7.83 -10.01
C TYR A 288 -26.91 -7.02 -11.24
N PHE A 289 -25.89 -6.69 -12.03
CA PHE A 289 -26.02 -5.83 -13.19
C PHE A 289 -25.02 -6.19 -14.28
N ASP A 290 -25.32 -5.74 -15.49
CA ASP A 290 -24.40 -5.75 -16.62
C ASP A 290 -23.84 -4.34 -16.80
N PHE A 291 -22.51 -4.23 -16.75
CA PHE A 291 -21.78 -2.96 -16.73
C PHE A 291 -21.79 -2.27 -18.09
N GLU A 292 -21.77 -3.01 -19.19
CA GLU A 292 -21.78 -2.42 -20.54
C GLU A 292 -23.15 -1.84 -20.90
N THR A 293 -24.21 -2.57 -20.59
CA THR A 293 -25.60 -2.18 -20.90
C THR A 293 -26.24 -1.33 -19.80
N HIS A 294 -25.59 -1.22 -18.65
CA HIS A 294 -26.11 -0.62 -17.41
C HIS A 294 -27.41 -1.29 -16.90
N HIS A 295 -27.71 -2.51 -17.37
CA HIS A 295 -28.95 -3.19 -17.02
C HIS A 295 -28.83 -3.88 -15.66
N ILE A 296 -29.66 -3.46 -14.70
CA ILE A 296 -29.81 -4.12 -13.40
C ILE A 296 -30.89 -5.19 -13.52
N TYR A 297 -30.49 -6.46 -13.47
CA TYR A 297 -31.39 -7.61 -13.68
C TYR A 297 -31.86 -8.27 -12.39
N LYS A 298 -31.15 -8.10 -11.27
CA LYS A 298 -31.54 -8.71 -9.99
C LYS A 298 -31.02 -7.91 -8.79
N GLY A 299 -31.71 -8.01 -7.65
CA GLY A 299 -31.25 -7.42 -6.40
C GLY A 299 -31.95 -8.04 -5.20
N ASP A 300 -31.17 -8.60 -4.28
CA ASP A 300 -31.68 -9.40 -3.17
C ASP A 300 -30.99 -9.05 -1.84
N LEU A 301 -31.77 -9.13 -0.75
CA LEU A 301 -31.25 -9.10 0.60
C LEU A 301 -30.74 -10.50 0.96
N LEU A 302 -29.43 -10.68 1.08
CA LEU A 302 -28.83 -11.96 1.45
C LEU A 302 -29.02 -12.28 2.93
N THR A 303 -28.83 -11.28 3.78
CA THR A 303 -29.00 -11.43 5.23
C THR A 303 -29.44 -10.11 5.85
N SER A 304 -30.21 -10.20 6.93
CA SER A 304 -30.61 -9.09 7.82
C SER A 304 -30.04 -9.25 9.25
N ASN A 305 -29.14 -10.21 9.46
CA ASN A 305 -28.53 -10.55 10.75
C ASN A 305 -26.99 -10.74 10.66
N TYR A 306 -26.35 -10.00 9.75
CA TYR A 306 -24.90 -9.99 9.49
C TYR A 306 -24.03 -9.90 10.75
N ASP A 307 -24.47 -9.16 11.77
CA ASP A 307 -23.72 -9.02 13.03
C ASP A 307 -23.70 -10.26 13.91
N THR A 308 -24.64 -11.18 13.68
CA THR A 308 -24.73 -12.47 14.40
C THR A 308 -24.00 -13.58 13.67
N LEU A 309 -23.61 -13.35 12.42
CA LEU A 309 -22.82 -14.27 11.62
C LEU A 309 -21.33 -14.00 11.87
N SER A 310 -20.54 -15.06 11.88
CA SER A 310 -19.10 -14.94 11.75
C SER A 310 -18.73 -14.39 10.37
N TYR A 311 -17.49 -13.89 10.26
CA TYR A 311 -16.93 -13.45 8.99
C TYR A 311 -16.98 -14.57 7.93
N ASP A 312 -16.58 -15.78 8.32
CA ASP A 312 -16.53 -16.94 7.42
C ASP A 312 -17.92 -17.33 6.93
N GLU A 313 -18.94 -17.34 7.81
CA GLU A 313 -20.32 -17.65 7.43
C GLU A 313 -20.88 -16.63 6.44
N THR A 314 -20.65 -15.34 6.66
CA THR A 314 -21.10 -14.34 5.68
C THR A 314 -20.36 -14.46 4.37
N LEU A 315 -19.05 -14.71 4.44
CA LEU A 315 -18.25 -14.89 3.24
C LEU A 315 -18.79 -16.08 2.45
N VAL A 316 -19.08 -17.22 3.08
CA VAL A 316 -19.69 -18.39 2.41
C VAL A 316 -21.02 -18.03 1.75
N GLN A 317 -21.94 -17.37 2.45
CA GLN A 317 -23.23 -16.97 1.84
C GLN A 317 -23.04 -16.04 0.63
N LEU A 318 -22.10 -15.09 0.73
CA LEU A 318 -21.78 -14.21 -0.38
C LEU A 318 -21.17 -15.01 -1.55
N LYS A 319 -20.25 -15.93 -1.28
CA LYS A 319 -19.65 -16.80 -2.30
C LYS A 319 -20.71 -17.61 -3.03
N ASP A 320 -21.60 -18.27 -2.29
CA ASP A 320 -22.66 -19.12 -2.85
C ASP A 320 -23.63 -18.30 -3.71
N ALA A 321 -24.03 -17.11 -3.24
CA ALA A 321 -24.90 -16.21 -3.99
C ALA A 321 -24.24 -15.74 -5.31
N LEU A 322 -22.98 -15.31 -5.23
CA LEU A 322 -22.22 -14.85 -6.39
C LEU A 322 -21.90 -15.98 -7.38
N GLN A 323 -21.65 -17.20 -6.91
CA GLN A 323 -21.48 -18.40 -7.74
C GLN A 323 -22.77 -18.77 -8.46
N THR A 324 -23.90 -18.75 -7.75
CA THR A 324 -25.22 -19.10 -8.30
C THR A 324 -25.59 -18.16 -9.46
N GLU A 325 -25.26 -16.88 -9.35
CA GLU A 325 -25.50 -15.88 -10.40
C GLU A 325 -24.42 -15.84 -11.49
N GLY A 326 -23.40 -16.71 -11.40
CA GLY A 326 -22.31 -16.78 -12.38
C GLY A 326 -21.36 -15.58 -12.34
N VAL A 327 -21.30 -14.84 -11.23
CA VAL A 327 -20.38 -13.70 -11.04
C VAL A 327 -19.06 -14.13 -10.41
N LEU A 328 -19.04 -15.20 -9.63
CA LEU A 328 -17.78 -15.76 -9.12
C LEU A 328 -17.65 -17.24 -9.52
N ALA A 329 -16.57 -17.57 -10.23
CA ALA A 329 -15.97 -18.89 -10.18
C ALA A 329 -14.75 -18.78 -9.25
N TRP A 330 -14.81 -19.47 -8.11
CA TRP A 330 -13.70 -19.56 -7.16
C TRP A 330 -12.61 -20.46 -7.72
#